data_AF-K9SIR4-F1
#
_entry.id   AF-K9SIR4-F1
#
_cell.length_a   1.000
_cell.length_b   1.000
_cell.length_c   1.000
_cell.angle_alpha   90.00
_cell.angle_beta   90.00
_cell.angle_gamma   90.00
#
_symmetry.space_group_name_H-M   'P 1'
#
loop_
_entity.id
_entity.type
_entity.pdbx_description
1 polymer ?
#
loop_
_entity_poly.entity_id
_entity_poly.type
_entity_poly.pdbx_seq_one_letter_code
_entity_poly.pdbx_strand_id
1 'polypeptide(L)'
;MLQNYFVSFVILVTFAFIGNSPLNQAKASPLHEVDSRPSSSESPQNLIAQTNPVYGCWDLEFSSFGVIYNSRLVMNGQSGIMRTIYFDVDDQRTQRVDQTMRLRNSSKGLLILGYNPVYAGTNRRYPGYSADNFLFQVRPNGKYLFGTCDDSGVCSPVEVASCD
;
A
#
# COMPACT_ATOMS: atom_id res chain seq x y z
N MET A 1 -1.19 -41.22 17.47
CA MET A 1 -2.31 -41.49 16.55
C MET A 1 -3.32 -40.37 16.76
N LEU A 2 -3.46 -39.44 15.81
CA LEU A 2 -4.64 -38.61 15.53
C LEU A 2 -4.26 -37.69 14.37
N GLN A 3 -4.99 -37.85 13.26
CA GLN A 3 -4.69 -37.36 11.93
C GLN A 3 -5.63 -36.19 11.64
N ASN A 4 -5.09 -35.00 11.44
CA ASN A 4 -5.87 -33.79 11.13
C ASN A 4 -6.34 -33.83 9.68
N TYR A 5 -7.65 -33.82 9.47
CA TYR A 5 -8.28 -33.56 8.16
C TYR A 5 -8.69 -32.08 8.11
N PHE A 6 -7.96 -31.26 7.35
CA PHE A 6 -8.43 -29.94 6.94
C PHE A 6 -9.13 -30.07 5.59
N VAL A 7 -10.46 -29.89 5.58
CA VAL A 7 -11.28 -29.84 4.37
C VAL A 7 -11.28 -28.40 3.88
N SER A 8 -10.71 -28.20 2.68
CA SER A 8 -10.69 -26.92 1.98
C SER A 8 -12.00 -26.74 1.22
N PHE A 9 -12.80 -25.72 1.55
CA PHE A 9 -13.95 -25.32 0.74
C PHE A 9 -13.53 -24.20 -0.23
N VAL A 10 -13.56 -24.50 -1.52
CA VAL A 10 -13.46 -23.53 -2.61
C VAL A 10 -14.88 -23.19 -3.06
N ILE A 11 -15.31 -21.94 -2.86
CA ILE A 11 -16.59 -21.45 -3.39
C ILE A 11 -16.31 -20.71 -4.69
N LEU A 12 -16.67 -21.34 -5.82
CA LEU A 12 -16.74 -20.71 -7.14
C LEU A 12 -18.10 -20.03 -7.28
N VAL A 13 -18.14 -18.72 -7.45
CA VAL A 13 -19.36 -17.98 -7.83
C VAL A 13 -19.25 -17.59 -9.30
N THR A 14 -20.02 -18.24 -10.16
CA THR A 14 -20.18 -17.87 -11.57
C THR A 14 -21.45 -17.03 -11.74
N PHE A 15 -21.31 -15.80 -12.25
CA PHE A 15 -22.46 -15.01 -12.70
C PHE A 15 -22.78 -15.38 -14.15
N ALA A 16 -23.96 -15.97 -14.36
CA ALA A 16 -24.59 -16.10 -15.67
C ALA A 16 -25.42 -14.85 -15.94
N PHE A 17 -25.12 -14.13 -17.03
CA PHE A 17 -26.02 -13.13 -17.60
C PHE A 17 -26.83 -13.76 -18.72
N ILE A 18 -28.15 -13.86 -18.53
CA ILE A 18 -29.12 -14.16 -19.57
C ILE A 18 -29.85 -12.86 -19.90
N GLY A 19 -29.87 -12.49 -21.17
CA GLY A 19 -30.66 -11.37 -21.68
C GLY A 19 -30.70 -11.35 -23.21
N ASN A 20 -31.55 -12.19 -23.80
CA ASN A 20 -31.97 -12.11 -25.20
C ASN A 20 -33.25 -11.27 -25.31
N SER A 21 -33.37 -10.47 -26.38
CA SER A 21 -34.52 -10.31 -27.32
C SER A 21 -34.37 -8.99 -28.13
N PRO A 22 -35.13 -8.74 -29.23
CA PRO A 22 -34.77 -9.15 -30.58
C PRO A 22 -34.68 -7.98 -31.60
N LEU A 23 -34.24 -8.33 -32.82
CA LEU A 23 -34.24 -7.52 -34.05
C LEU A 23 -35.60 -6.85 -34.36
N ASN A 24 -35.54 -5.63 -34.89
CA ASN A 24 -36.51 -5.10 -35.86
C ASN A 24 -35.78 -4.63 -37.13
N GLN A 25 -36.36 -4.96 -38.29
CA GLN A 25 -35.81 -4.80 -39.65
C GLN A 25 -36.32 -3.54 -40.39
N ALA A 26 -35.44 -3.03 -41.29
CA ALA A 26 -35.65 -2.36 -42.59
C ALA A 26 -36.34 -0.95 -42.63
N LYS A 27 -36.12 0.00 -43.57
CA LYS A 27 -35.57 0.03 -44.95
C LYS A 27 -35.39 1.50 -45.48
N ALA A 28 -34.36 1.73 -46.34
CA ALA A 28 -34.11 2.79 -47.37
C ALA A 28 -34.01 4.29 -46.97
N SER A 29 -33.21 5.21 -47.57
CA SER A 29 -32.30 5.29 -48.74
C SER A 29 -31.34 6.53 -48.55
N PRO A 30 -30.32 6.78 -49.41
CA PRO A 30 -29.10 7.53 -49.04
C PRO A 30 -29.09 9.02 -49.43
N LEU A 31 -28.32 9.85 -48.70
CA LEU A 31 -27.56 10.99 -49.26
C LEU A 31 -26.67 11.69 -48.19
N HIS A 32 -25.48 12.09 -48.64
CA HIS A 32 -24.46 12.98 -48.05
C HIS A 32 -23.25 12.39 -47.30
N GLU A 33 -22.13 12.39 -48.02
CA GLU A 33 -20.73 12.35 -47.56
C GLU A 33 -20.31 13.64 -46.84
N VAL A 34 -19.64 13.44 -45.69
CA VAL A 34 -18.30 13.93 -45.29
C VAL A 34 -18.13 15.35 -44.71
N ASP A 35 -17.74 15.32 -43.43
CA ASP A 35 -16.82 16.16 -42.61
C ASP A 35 -17.01 17.68 -42.54
N SER A 36 -16.84 18.36 -41.40
CA SER A 36 -15.97 18.04 -40.25
C SER A 36 -16.44 18.80 -39.02
N ARG A 37 -16.69 18.10 -37.91
CA ARG A 37 -16.85 18.70 -36.58
C ARG A 37 -15.74 18.12 -35.71
N PRO A 38 -14.86 18.92 -35.08
CA PRO A 38 -13.81 18.36 -34.24
C PRO A 38 -14.46 17.69 -33.03
N SER A 39 -14.45 16.36 -33.05
CA SER A 39 -14.72 15.51 -31.90
C SER A 39 -13.46 15.52 -31.03
N SER A 40 -13.28 16.56 -30.21
CA SER A 40 -12.42 16.46 -29.04
C SER A 40 -13.21 15.76 -27.93
N SER A 41 -13.41 14.45 -28.07
CA SER A 41 -13.68 13.61 -26.91
C SER A 41 -12.36 13.47 -26.17
N GLU A 42 -12.01 14.46 -25.37
CA GLU A 42 -11.00 14.29 -24.34
C GLU A 42 -11.52 13.22 -23.39
N SER A 43 -11.06 11.99 -23.61
CA SER A 43 -11.09 10.94 -22.61
C SER A 43 -10.52 11.56 -21.32
N PRO A 44 -11.19 11.43 -20.16
CA PRO A 44 -10.62 11.84 -18.89
C PRO A 44 -9.29 11.12 -18.76
N GLN A 45 -8.19 11.84 -18.99
CA GLN A 45 -6.87 11.29 -18.79
C GLN A 45 -6.86 10.76 -17.37
N ASN A 46 -6.44 9.51 -17.22
CA ASN A 46 -6.07 8.93 -15.93
C ASN A 46 -5.14 9.94 -15.24
N LEU A 47 -5.71 10.81 -14.42
CA LEU A 47 -5.00 11.60 -13.43
C LEU A 47 -4.51 10.58 -12.42
N ILE A 48 -3.41 9.89 -12.76
CA ILE A 48 -2.65 9.09 -11.82
C ILE A 48 -2.38 10.05 -10.68
N ALA A 49 -3.00 9.80 -9.52
CA ALA A 49 -2.87 10.67 -8.36
C ALA A 49 -1.39 10.86 -8.06
N GLN A 50 -0.82 11.99 -8.47
CA GLN A 50 0.60 12.26 -8.36
C GLN A 50 0.92 12.44 -6.88
N THR A 51 1.77 11.57 -6.34
CA THR A 51 2.27 11.75 -4.97
C THR A 51 3.37 12.80 -5.01
N ASN A 52 3.26 13.81 -4.14
CA ASN A 52 4.35 14.74 -3.95
C ASN A 52 5.53 13.98 -3.30
N PRO A 53 6.75 14.11 -3.83
CA PRO A 53 7.91 13.43 -3.27
C PRO A 53 8.13 13.88 -1.81
N VAL A 54 8.54 12.94 -0.95
CA VAL A 54 8.88 13.19 0.45
C VAL A 54 10.37 12.93 0.66
N TYR A 55 11.04 13.88 1.31
CA TYR A 55 12.44 13.79 1.65
C TYR A 55 12.60 13.97 3.15
N GLY A 56 13.40 13.12 3.77
CA GLY A 56 13.70 13.27 5.19
C GLY A 56 14.18 11.97 5.83
N CYS A 57 14.55 12.12 7.10
CA CYS A 57 14.97 11.04 7.96
C CYS A 57 14.23 11.16 9.29
N TRP A 58 13.61 10.07 9.74
CA TRP A 58 12.88 10.01 10.99
C TRP A 58 13.23 8.74 11.76
N ASP A 59 13.47 8.90 13.05
CA ASP A 59 13.46 7.79 14.00
C ASP A 59 12.03 7.62 14.53
N LEU A 60 11.52 6.40 14.41
CA LEU A 60 10.15 6.00 14.66
C LEU A 60 10.13 4.91 15.75
N GLU A 61 9.36 5.13 16.81
CA GLU A 61 9.11 4.12 17.83
C GLU A 61 7.62 3.75 17.84
N PHE A 62 7.34 2.44 17.78
CA PHE A 62 5.98 1.92 17.84
C PHE A 62 5.96 0.53 18.46
N SER A 63 4.78 0.08 18.90
CA SER A 63 4.62 -1.23 19.53
C SER A 63 3.66 -2.13 18.74
N SER A 64 4.00 -3.41 18.65
CA SER A 64 3.08 -4.45 18.18
C SER A 64 3.12 -5.64 19.12
N PHE A 65 1.96 -6.10 19.58
CA PHE A 65 1.81 -7.20 20.56
C PHE A 65 2.73 -7.06 21.80
N GLY A 66 2.94 -5.83 22.28
CA GLY A 66 3.79 -5.54 23.45
C GLY A 66 5.30 -5.50 23.18
N VAL A 67 5.74 -5.73 21.94
CA VAL A 67 7.13 -5.57 21.51
C VAL A 67 7.33 -4.17 20.94
N ILE A 68 8.39 -3.47 21.39
CA ILE A 68 8.80 -2.18 20.85
C ILE A 68 9.68 -2.37 19.60
N TYR A 69 9.34 -1.63 18.56
CA TYR A 69 10.05 -1.56 17.29
C TYR A 69 10.67 -0.17 17.16
N ASN A 70 12.00 -0.14 17.10
CA ASN A 70 12.77 1.08 16.86
C ASN A 70 13.21 1.11 15.41
N SER A 71 12.70 2.08 14.64
CA SER A 71 12.94 2.15 13.21
C SER A 71 13.55 3.48 12.77
N ARG A 72 14.53 3.42 11.88
CA ARG A 72 15.03 4.61 11.16
C ARG A 72 14.53 4.57 9.73
N LEU A 73 13.68 5.52 9.38
CA LEU A 73 13.12 5.70 8.05
C LEU A 73 13.84 6.82 7.31
N VAL A 74 14.37 6.52 6.12
CA VAL A 74 14.95 7.51 5.21
C VAL A 74 14.17 7.52 3.90
N MET A 75 13.52 8.63 3.59
CA MET A 75 12.81 8.83 2.33
C MET A 75 13.62 9.74 1.39
N ASN A 76 13.69 9.35 0.12
CA ASN A 76 14.29 10.12 -0.96
C ASN A 76 13.32 10.14 -2.16
N GLY A 77 12.32 11.02 -2.07
CA GLY A 77 11.28 11.19 -3.08
C GLY A 77 10.12 10.21 -2.90
N GLN A 78 9.89 9.34 -3.87
CA GLN A 78 8.78 8.36 -3.83
C GLN A 78 9.16 7.03 -3.17
N SER A 79 10.42 6.87 -2.79
CA SER A 79 10.94 5.64 -2.19
C SER A 79 11.94 5.93 -1.09
N GLY A 80 12.17 4.94 -0.25
CA GLY A 80 13.10 5.02 0.87
C GLY A 80 13.52 3.65 1.35
N ILE A 81 14.30 3.65 2.43
CA ILE A 81 14.65 2.44 3.18
C ILE A 81 14.27 2.69 4.63
N MET A 82 13.78 1.64 5.28
CA MET A 82 13.62 1.62 6.72
C MET A 82 14.41 0.48 7.32
N ARG A 83 15.16 0.77 8.38
CA ARG A 83 15.78 -0.24 9.24
C ARG A 83 15.00 -0.31 10.54
N THR A 84 14.62 -1.52 10.95
CA THR A 84 13.88 -1.76 12.19
C THR A 84 14.65 -2.71 13.10
N ILE A 85 14.70 -2.39 14.38
CA ILE A 85 15.32 -3.18 15.45
C ILE A 85 14.24 -3.49 16.49
N TYR A 86 14.06 -4.76 16.80
CA TYR A 86 13.06 -5.22 17.75
C TYR A 86 13.53 -6.49 18.46
N PHE A 87 12.88 -6.86 19.56
CA PHE A 87 13.12 -8.14 20.23
C PHE A 87 12.15 -9.20 19.71
N ASP A 88 12.67 -10.23 19.07
CA ASP A 88 11.89 -11.37 18.61
C ASP A 88 11.68 -12.32 19.78
N VAL A 89 10.42 -12.48 20.18
CA VAL A 89 10.02 -13.28 21.34
C VAL A 89 10.13 -14.78 21.09
N ASP A 90 10.00 -15.22 19.85
CA ASP A 90 10.08 -16.63 19.47
C ASP A 90 11.55 -17.08 19.40
N ASP A 91 12.40 -16.26 18.77
CA ASP A 91 13.84 -16.50 18.67
C ASP A 91 14.63 -16.04 19.92
N GLN A 92 13.97 -15.36 20.87
CA GLN A 92 14.54 -14.78 22.10
C GLN A 92 15.78 -13.91 21.87
N ARG A 93 15.77 -13.10 20.81
CA ARG A 93 16.92 -12.24 20.47
C ARG A 93 16.50 -10.97 19.76
N THR A 94 17.36 -9.96 19.85
CA THR A 94 17.21 -8.75 19.05
C THR A 94 17.45 -9.04 17.57
N GLN A 95 16.46 -8.71 16.75
CA GLN A 95 16.50 -8.82 15.30
C GLN A 95 16.68 -7.44 14.66
N ARG A 96 17.17 -7.45 13.42
CA ARG A 96 17.30 -6.25 12.58
C ARG A 96 16.84 -6.53 11.16
N VAL A 97 15.96 -5.70 10.66
CA VAL A 97 15.31 -5.85 9.35
C VAL A 97 15.49 -4.59 8.55
N ASP A 98 15.86 -4.73 7.29
CA ASP A 98 15.78 -3.65 6.31
C ASP A 98 14.60 -3.91 5.38
N GLN A 99 13.89 -2.86 5.00
CA GLN A 99 12.79 -2.93 4.05
C GLN A 99 12.77 -1.72 3.11
N THR A 100 12.29 -1.94 1.89
CA THR A 100 12.08 -0.86 0.93
C THR A 100 10.76 -0.16 1.21
N MET A 101 10.77 1.17 1.25
CA MET A 101 9.57 1.97 1.49
C MET A 101 9.12 2.65 0.20
N ARG A 102 7.81 2.76 -0.02
CA ARG A 102 7.23 3.50 -1.15
C ARG A 102 6.08 4.40 -0.73
N LEU A 103 5.98 5.54 -1.40
CA LEU A 103 4.95 6.52 -1.15
C LEU A 103 3.68 6.25 -1.99
N ARG A 104 2.52 6.44 -1.38
CA ARG A 104 1.19 6.40 -2.02
C ARG A 104 0.30 7.51 -1.48
N ASN A 105 -0.63 7.99 -2.30
CA ASN A 105 -1.61 8.99 -1.88
C ASN A 105 -2.79 8.32 -1.15
N SER A 106 -3.36 9.02 -0.19
CA SER A 106 -4.61 8.67 0.49
C SER A 106 -5.42 9.93 0.77
N SER A 107 -6.75 9.79 0.92
CA SER A 107 -7.61 10.90 1.34
C SER A 107 -7.28 11.43 2.74
N LYS A 108 -6.53 10.67 3.53
CA LYS A 108 -6.13 11.02 4.89
C LYS A 108 -4.66 11.45 5.01
N GLY A 109 -3.92 11.60 3.91
CA GLY A 109 -2.49 11.93 3.94
C GLY A 109 -1.69 11.08 2.96
N LEU A 110 -0.45 10.75 3.31
CA LEU A 110 0.40 9.89 2.50
C LEU A 110 0.55 8.54 3.19
N LEU A 111 0.54 7.46 2.42
CA LEU A 111 0.89 6.13 2.90
C LEU A 111 2.34 5.86 2.55
N ILE A 112 3.13 5.44 3.53
CA ILE A 112 4.50 4.95 3.36
C ILE A 112 4.43 3.45 3.58
N LEU A 113 4.53 2.70 2.48
CA LEU A 113 4.30 1.27 2.45
C LEU A 113 5.62 0.51 2.38
N GLY A 114 5.82 -0.45 3.27
CA GLY A 114 6.98 -1.32 3.31
C GLY A 114 6.88 -2.49 2.33
N TYR A 115 8.03 -2.91 1.81
CA TYR A 115 8.15 -4.01 0.87
C TYR A 115 9.47 -4.76 1.06
N ASN A 116 9.44 -6.06 0.75
CA ASN A 116 10.60 -6.95 0.68
C ASN A 116 11.52 -6.85 1.92
N PRO A 117 11.03 -7.26 3.10
CA PRO A 117 11.86 -7.30 4.29
C PRO A 117 13.01 -8.30 4.12
N VAL A 118 14.21 -7.85 4.44
CA VAL A 118 15.46 -8.62 4.37
C VAL A 118 16.22 -8.51 5.70
N TYR A 119 17.09 -9.48 5.98
CA TYR A 119 18.01 -9.34 7.10
C TYR A 119 18.90 -8.12 6.89
N ALA A 120 19.06 -7.30 7.94
CA ALA A 120 19.74 -6.02 7.83
C ALA A 120 21.14 -6.13 7.22
N GLY A 121 21.43 -5.24 6.27
CA GLY A 121 22.71 -5.21 5.54
C GLY A 121 22.90 -6.33 4.51
N THR A 122 21.85 -7.10 4.21
CA THR A 122 21.90 -8.19 3.21
C THR A 122 20.76 -8.08 2.20
N ASN A 123 20.79 -8.91 1.16
CA ASN A 123 19.66 -9.10 0.23
C ASN A 123 18.87 -10.39 0.53
N ARG A 124 19.14 -11.05 1.67
CA ARG A 124 18.47 -12.30 2.02
C ARG A 124 17.12 -11.94 2.63
N ARG A 125 16.03 -12.38 1.99
CA ARG A 125 14.67 -12.26 2.50
C ARG A 125 14.59 -12.75 3.95
N TYR A 126 13.90 -11.99 4.80
CA TYR A 126 13.57 -12.42 6.15
C TYR A 126 12.20 -13.12 6.14
N PRO A 127 12.15 -14.46 6.19
CA PRO A 127 10.89 -15.18 6.31
C PRO A 127 10.24 -14.87 7.67
N GLY A 128 8.95 -14.53 7.66
CA GLY A 128 8.16 -14.31 8.87
C GLY A 128 7.98 -12.85 9.28
N TYR A 129 8.80 -11.92 8.79
CA TYR A 129 8.59 -10.49 9.03
C TYR A 129 7.56 -9.91 8.07
N SER A 130 6.51 -9.28 8.58
CA SER A 130 5.53 -8.52 7.80
C SER A 130 6.03 -7.10 7.58
N ALA A 131 5.93 -6.60 6.34
CA ALA A 131 6.41 -5.25 6.04
C ALA A 131 5.58 -4.17 6.75
N ASP A 132 6.25 -3.15 7.26
CA ASP A 132 5.63 -2.09 8.05
C ASP A 132 5.01 -1.02 7.14
N ASN A 133 3.86 -0.50 7.54
CA ASN A 133 3.14 0.51 6.78
C ASN A 133 2.73 1.66 7.68
N PHE A 134 2.88 2.88 7.20
CA PHE A 134 2.57 4.08 7.98
C PHE A 134 1.66 5.04 7.23
N LEU A 135 0.72 5.64 7.95
CA LEU A 135 0.09 6.89 7.55
C LEU A 135 0.99 8.05 7.99
N PHE A 136 1.41 8.86 7.03
CA PHE A 136 2.21 10.06 7.22
C PHE A 136 1.37 11.31 6.94
N GLN A 137 1.45 12.27 7.86
CA GLN A 137 0.78 13.57 7.74
C GLN A 137 1.72 14.70 8.12
N VAL A 138 1.62 15.82 7.39
CA VAL A 138 2.17 17.11 7.80
C VAL A 138 1.03 17.95 8.34
N ARG A 139 1.11 18.34 9.61
CA ARG A 139 0.09 19.18 10.25
C ARG A 139 0.26 20.65 9.85
N PRO A 140 -0.79 21.49 10.00
CA PRO A 140 -0.69 22.93 9.70
C PRO A 140 0.41 23.68 10.45
N ASN A 141 0.84 23.17 11.61
CA ASN A 141 1.96 23.71 12.39
C ASN A 141 3.34 23.21 11.93
N GLY A 142 3.41 22.49 10.81
CA GLY A 142 4.65 21.91 10.27
C GLY A 142 5.11 20.63 10.95
N LYS A 143 4.44 20.15 12.01
CA LYS A 143 4.82 18.90 12.69
C LYS A 143 4.41 17.68 11.87
N TYR A 144 5.27 16.67 11.89
CA TYR A 144 4.99 15.35 11.31
C TYR A 144 4.20 14.48 12.28
N LEU A 145 3.25 13.72 11.74
CA LEU A 145 2.55 12.66 12.46
C LEU A 145 2.69 11.36 11.67
N PHE A 146 3.07 10.31 12.38
CA PHE A 146 3.07 8.94 11.88
C PHE A 146 2.05 8.12 12.67
N GLY A 147 1.34 7.24 11.97
CA GLY A 147 0.45 6.24 12.56
C GLY A 147 0.64 4.91 11.86
N THR A 148 0.51 3.82 12.61
CA THR A 148 0.48 2.45 12.07
C THR A 148 -0.85 1.81 12.45
N CYS A 149 -1.35 0.88 11.63
CA CYS A 149 -2.59 0.18 11.90
C CYS A 149 -2.39 -1.32 11.68
N ASP A 150 -3.07 -2.14 12.49
CA ASP A 150 -3.13 -3.58 12.28
C ASP A 150 -4.17 -3.97 11.21
N ASP A 151 -4.23 -5.27 10.90
CA ASP A 151 -5.18 -5.85 9.94
C ASP A 151 -6.65 -5.72 10.37
N SER A 152 -6.91 -5.45 11.65
CA SER A 152 -8.25 -5.16 12.18
C SER A 152 -8.61 -3.68 12.08
N GLY A 153 -7.71 -2.84 11.56
CA GLY A 153 -7.88 -1.40 11.42
C GLY A 153 -7.70 -0.62 12.73
N VAL A 154 -7.17 -1.26 13.78
CA VAL A 154 -6.83 -0.58 15.02
C VAL A 154 -5.50 0.14 14.81
N CYS A 155 -5.53 1.46 14.95
CA CYS A 155 -4.38 2.31 14.70
C CYS A 155 -3.77 2.82 16.00
N SER A 156 -2.44 2.80 16.05
CA SER A 156 -1.65 3.34 17.16
C SER A 156 -0.79 4.50 16.68
N PRO A 157 -0.61 5.54 17.52
CA PRO A 157 0.37 6.59 17.23
C PRO A 157 1.78 6.02 17.21
N VAL A 158 2.63 6.62 16.39
CA VAL A 158 4.07 6.33 16.33
C VAL A 158 4.79 7.53 16.94
N GLU A 159 5.75 7.29 17.84
CA GLU A 159 6.61 8.35 18.34
C GLU A 159 7.65 8.71 17.28
N VAL A 160 7.92 10.00 17.10
CA VAL A 160 8.70 10.52 15.98
C VAL A 160 9.77 11.47 16.48
N ALA A 161 11.01 11.19 16.10
CA ALA A 161 12.15 12.09 16.22
C ALA A 161 12.79 12.32 14.85
N SER A 162 13.53 13.43 14.71
CA SER A 162 14.42 13.58 13.56
C SER A 162 15.66 12.73 13.78
N CYS A 163 16.25 12.20 12.72
CA CYS A 163 17.53 11.51 12.84
C CYS A 163 18.64 12.48 13.29
N ASP A 164 19.55 11.98 14.13
CA ASP A 164 20.80 12.64 14.51
C ASP A 164 21.82 12.70 13.36
#